data_AF-A0A914H2Q4-F1
#
_entry.id   AF-A0A914H2Q4-F1
#
_cell.length_a   1.000
_cell.length_b   1.000
_cell.length_c   1.000
_cell.angle_alpha   90.00
_cell.angle_beta   90.00
_cell.angle_gamma   90.00
#
_symmetry.space_group_name_H-M   'P 1'
#
loop_
_entity.id
_entity.type
_entity.pdbx_description
1 polymer ?
#
loop_
_entity_poly.entity_id
_entity_poly.type
_entity_poly.pdbx_seq_one_letter_code
_entity_poly.pdbx_strand_id
1 'polypeptide(L)'
;MLASLKYYCPRVHQLAFFCSLSPRHRIIAEGGIPPTQYEFEREKWAMGERFGRYGQRGGVDIRQLWPSVEEIEEINALRMYRTAKEAEQISKTNVEKEQIRRKNRLDRIERNWQTHDEQLAEFHQRAIQSEIDKESSEQELERKVEEVKNFFGYWVDPNDPRFAVMLQHKEQSAKLEAKMASKKTKKYGQVKTVSNLTSNTTTDKTKTKKSAAKLSSAANE
;
A
#
# COMPACT_ATOMS: atom_id res chain seq x y z
N MET A 1 23.53 96.52 33.08
CA MET A 1 22.53 95.85 32.23
C MET A 1 22.59 94.35 32.50
N LEU A 2 21.80 93.86 33.44
CA LEU A 2 21.66 92.44 33.73
C LEU A 2 20.17 92.11 33.66
N ALA A 3 19.73 91.75 32.46
CA ALA A 3 18.46 91.09 32.25
C ALA A 3 18.68 89.60 32.48
N SER A 4 17.84 89.00 33.33
CA SER A 4 17.00 87.86 32.94
C SER A 4 16.62 87.03 34.16
N LEU A 5 15.34 87.12 34.49
CA LEU A 5 14.49 86.04 35.00
C LEU A 5 14.90 85.38 36.32
N LYS A 6 14.47 86.04 37.39
CA LYS A 6 14.00 85.37 38.60
C LYS A 6 12.81 84.47 38.25
N TYR A 7 13.06 83.20 37.94
CA TYR A 7 12.09 82.13 38.19
C TYR A 7 12.73 81.11 39.12
N TYR A 8 12.69 81.48 40.39
CA TYR A 8 12.93 80.60 41.52
C TYR A 8 11.77 79.60 41.57
N CYS A 9 11.90 78.45 40.93
CA CYS A 9 10.93 77.35 41.09
C CYS A 9 11.24 76.64 42.42
N PRO A 10 10.26 76.51 43.34
CA PRO A 10 10.56 76.23 44.72
C PRO A 10 10.94 74.77 44.93
N ARG A 11 11.94 74.63 45.80
CA ARG A 11 12.31 73.45 46.58
C ARG A 11 11.06 72.80 47.21
N VAL A 12 10.44 71.83 46.54
CA VAL A 12 9.53 70.86 47.18
C VAL A 12 10.37 69.77 47.85
N HIS A 13 11.06 70.16 48.92
CA HIS A 13 11.38 69.23 49.99
C HIS A 13 10.13 69.12 50.86
N GLN A 14 9.70 67.88 51.10
CA GLN A 14 8.72 67.51 52.14
C GLN A 14 7.29 68.03 51.94
N LEU A 15 6.66 67.64 50.84
CA LEU A 15 5.24 67.30 50.90
C LEU A 15 5.14 65.79 50.72
N ALA A 16 5.02 65.09 51.85
CA ALA A 16 4.57 63.72 51.90
C ALA A 16 3.12 63.67 51.42
N PHE A 17 2.91 63.78 50.11
CA PHE A 17 1.76 63.15 49.49
C PHE A 17 1.88 61.67 49.84
N PHE A 18 1.02 61.20 50.74
CA PHE A 18 0.75 59.79 51.02
C PHE A 18 0.16 59.15 49.76
N CYS A 19 0.96 59.07 48.72
CA CYS A 19 0.69 58.27 47.55
C CYS A 19 1.45 56.98 47.80
N SER A 20 0.76 55.84 47.87
CA SER A 20 1.34 54.52 48.15
C SER A 20 2.22 53.98 47.01
N LEU A 21 2.79 54.88 46.19
CA LEU A 21 3.65 54.53 45.08
C LEU A 21 5.03 54.15 45.60
N SER A 22 5.53 53.00 45.13
CA SER A 22 6.91 52.58 45.38
C SER A 22 7.89 53.68 44.90
N PRO A 23 9.04 53.85 45.58
CA PRO A 23 10.04 54.88 45.24
C PRO A 23 10.40 54.92 43.76
N ARG A 24 10.43 53.76 43.10
CA ARG A 24 10.66 53.65 41.65
C ARG A 24 9.58 54.32 40.81
N HIS A 25 8.31 54.08 41.13
CA HIS A 25 7.18 54.66 40.40
C HIS A 25 7.12 56.18 40.59
N ARG A 26 7.56 56.66 41.76
CA ARG A 26 7.72 58.10 42.02
C ARG A 26 8.73 58.73 41.07
N ILE A 27 9.91 58.13 40.93
CA ILE A 27 10.96 58.61 40.02
C ILE A 27 10.47 58.66 38.57
N ILE A 28 9.71 57.64 38.15
CA ILE A 28 9.14 57.59 36.80
C ILE A 28 8.11 58.72 36.58
N ALA A 29 7.23 58.98 37.56
CA ALA A 29 6.25 60.06 37.50
C ALA A 29 6.90 61.46 37.46
N GLU A 30 8.04 61.62 38.13
CA GLU A 30 8.87 62.82 38.10
C GLU A 30 9.68 62.96 36.78
N GLY A 31 9.60 61.99 35.87
CA GLY A 31 10.36 61.97 34.61
C GLY A 31 11.85 61.62 34.80
N GLY A 32 12.21 61.15 36.00
CA GLY A 32 13.55 60.67 36.33
C GLY A 32 13.84 59.28 35.75
N ILE A 33 15.10 58.87 35.84
CA ILE A 33 15.54 57.56 35.38
C ILE A 33 15.42 56.57 36.53
N PRO A 34 14.60 55.51 36.41
CA PRO A 34 14.48 54.52 37.47
C PRO A 34 15.82 53.77 37.67
N PRO A 35 16.16 53.41 38.92
CA PRO A 35 17.32 52.58 39.21
C PRO A 35 17.08 51.14 38.74
N THR A 36 18.15 50.44 38.33
CA THR A 36 18.10 49.02 37.96
C THR A 36 18.01 48.15 39.21
N GLN A 37 16.87 47.48 39.40
CA GLN A 37 16.58 46.67 40.58
C GLN A 37 16.44 45.19 40.24
N TYR A 38 15.85 44.87 39.09
CA TYR A 38 15.57 43.49 38.71
C TYR A 38 16.67 42.90 37.82
N GLU A 39 16.75 41.58 37.80
CA GLU A 39 17.75 40.85 37.00
C GLU A 39 17.52 41.03 35.49
N PHE A 40 16.27 40.97 35.04
CA PHE A 40 15.93 41.18 33.62
C PHE A 40 16.34 42.56 33.10
N GLU A 41 16.44 43.58 33.96
CA GLU A 41 16.88 44.93 33.56
C GLU A 41 18.36 45.00 33.24
N ARG A 42 19.12 43.99 33.69
CA ARG A 42 20.54 43.81 33.40
C ARG A 42 20.75 42.99 32.15
N GLU A 43 19.70 42.44 31.55
CA GLU A 43 19.79 41.75 30.27
C GLU A 43 20.01 42.73 29.13
N LYS A 44 20.67 42.25 28.08
CA LYS A 44 21.12 43.06 26.94
C LYS A 44 19.98 43.81 26.24
N TRP A 45 18.82 43.18 26.09
CA TRP A 45 17.66 43.79 25.44
C TRP A 45 17.07 44.94 26.28
N ALA A 46 16.96 44.76 27.60
CA ALA A 46 16.41 45.78 28.50
C ALA A 46 17.38 46.97 28.66
N MET A 47 18.68 46.69 28.69
CA MET A 47 19.73 47.72 28.61
C MET A 47 19.64 48.52 27.29
N GLY A 48 19.39 47.84 26.18
CA GLY A 48 19.17 48.47 24.87
C GLY A 48 17.94 49.38 24.86
N GLU A 49 16.82 48.93 25.41
CA GLU A 49 15.61 49.74 25.53
C GLU A 49 15.84 50.98 26.41
N ARG A 50 16.53 50.81 27.54
CA ARG A 50 16.88 51.89 28.47
C ARG A 50 17.79 52.92 27.81
N PHE A 51 18.79 52.47 27.03
CA PHE A 51 19.63 53.35 26.23
C PHE A 51 18.84 54.07 25.13
N GLY A 52 17.90 53.38 24.47
CA GLY A 52 17.00 54.00 23.48
C GLY A 52 16.11 55.10 24.08
N ARG A 53 15.62 54.92 25.31
CA ARG A 53 14.74 55.88 26.00
C ARG A 53 15.48 57.06 26.62
N TYR A 54 16.62 56.83 27.25
CA TYR A 54 17.33 57.84 28.06
C TYR A 54 18.67 58.27 27.48
N GLY A 55 19.15 57.63 26.42
CA GLY A 55 20.46 57.86 25.83
C GLY A 55 21.60 57.59 26.81
N GLN A 56 22.68 58.36 26.68
CA GLN A 56 23.86 58.27 27.55
C GLN A 56 23.55 58.59 29.02
N ARG A 57 22.51 59.38 29.30
CA ARG A 57 22.08 59.71 30.67
C ARG A 57 21.64 58.45 31.45
N GLY A 58 21.28 57.38 30.75
CA GLY A 58 20.99 56.08 31.35
C GLY A 58 22.21 55.43 32.01
N GLY A 59 23.45 55.79 31.65
CA GLY A 59 24.64 55.14 32.20
C GLY A 59 24.77 53.67 31.77
N VAL A 60 24.26 53.32 30.59
CA VAL A 60 24.45 52.00 29.97
C VAL A 60 25.66 52.04 29.05
N ASP A 61 26.55 51.05 29.17
CA ASP A 61 27.74 50.94 28.33
C ASP A 61 27.37 50.44 26.92
N ILE A 62 27.67 51.27 25.91
CA ILE A 62 27.32 50.97 24.50
C ILE A 62 28.01 49.70 24.00
N ARG A 63 29.23 49.42 24.46
CA ARG A 63 30.01 48.24 24.04
C ARG A 63 29.31 46.92 24.35
N GLN A 64 28.55 46.87 25.44
CA GLN A 64 27.84 45.66 25.87
C GLN A 64 26.59 45.38 25.03
N LEU A 65 26.07 46.39 24.31
CA LEU A 65 24.87 46.24 23.48
C LEU A 65 25.18 45.57 22.13
N TRP A 66 26.41 45.66 21.65
CA TRP A 66 26.82 44.98 20.42
C TRP A 66 26.93 43.47 20.63
N PRO A 67 26.62 42.66 19.62
CA PRO A 67 26.79 41.21 19.69
C PRO A 67 28.25 40.84 19.96
N SER A 68 28.46 39.85 20.82
CA SER A 68 29.78 39.30 21.06
C SER A 68 30.25 38.48 19.85
N VAL A 69 31.54 38.19 19.76
CA VAL A 69 32.07 37.34 18.67
C VAL A 69 31.44 35.95 18.72
N GLU A 70 31.25 35.40 19.94
CA GLU A 70 30.57 34.12 20.17
C GLU A 70 29.12 34.14 19.66
N GLU A 71 28.35 35.19 19.99
CA GLU A 71 26.97 35.36 19.49
C GLU A 71 26.93 35.45 17.95
N ILE A 72 27.90 36.14 17.33
CA ILE A 72 27.99 36.25 15.86
C ILE A 72 28.28 34.87 15.24
N GLU A 73 29.19 34.09 15.84
CA GLU A 73 29.52 32.74 15.39
C GLU A 73 28.34 31.79 15.51
N GLU A 74 27.58 31.86 16.61
CA GLU A 74 26.34 31.10 16.80
C GLU A 74 25.28 31.45 15.74
N ILE A 75 25.06 32.74 15.49
CA ILE A 75 24.13 33.21 14.46
C ILE A 75 24.55 32.70 13.07
N ASN A 76 25.84 32.73 12.77
CA ASN A 76 26.38 32.22 11.51
C ASN A 76 26.30 30.69 11.41
N ALA A 77 26.49 29.97 12.52
CA ALA A 77 26.39 28.52 12.58
C ALA A 77 24.96 28.02 12.32
N LEU A 78 23.94 28.77 12.76
CA LEU A 78 22.54 28.47 12.51
C LEU A 78 22.18 28.47 11.00
N ARG A 79 22.99 29.14 10.15
CA ARG A 79 22.82 29.18 8.68
C ARG A 79 21.39 29.46 8.21
N MET A 80 20.68 30.31 8.95
CA MET A 80 19.29 30.70 8.63
C MET A 80 19.20 31.45 7.31
N TYR A 81 20.27 32.18 6.97
CA TYR A 81 20.40 32.91 5.72
C TYR A 81 21.42 32.21 4.81
N ARG A 82 21.12 32.21 3.52
CA ARG A 82 22.01 31.68 2.47
C ARG A 82 22.39 32.79 1.51
N THR A 83 23.53 32.63 0.86
CA THR A 83 23.90 33.55 -0.22
C THR A 83 22.98 33.33 -1.43
N ALA A 84 22.73 34.40 -2.19
CA ALA A 84 21.86 34.33 -3.37
C ALA A 84 22.34 33.27 -4.39
N LYS A 85 23.66 33.12 -4.55
CA LYS A 85 24.28 32.14 -5.44
C LYS A 85 23.97 30.69 -5.02
N GLU A 86 24.08 30.39 -3.73
CA GLU A 86 23.74 29.06 -3.21
C GLU A 86 22.26 28.74 -3.41
N ALA A 87 21.38 29.71 -3.13
CA ALA A 87 19.95 29.54 -3.32
C ALA A 87 19.61 29.25 -4.80
N GLU A 88 20.26 29.94 -5.73
CA GLU A 88 20.10 29.69 -7.17
C GLU A 88 20.57 28.29 -7.56
N GLN A 89 21.73 27.85 -7.08
CA GLN A 89 22.25 26.50 -7.34
C GLN A 89 21.30 25.43 -6.81
N ILE A 90 20.82 25.57 -5.57
CA ILE A 90 19.85 24.64 -4.98
C ILE A 90 18.56 24.60 -5.80
N SER A 91 18.04 25.75 -6.22
CA SER A 91 16.87 25.83 -7.08
C SER A 91 17.07 25.06 -8.39
N LYS A 92 18.19 25.27 -9.09
CA LYS A 92 18.52 24.54 -10.33
C LYS A 92 18.57 23.03 -10.11
N THR A 93 19.27 22.58 -9.07
CA THR A 93 19.36 21.13 -8.76
C THR A 93 17.99 20.53 -8.42
N ASN A 94 17.11 21.28 -7.77
CA ASN A 94 15.76 20.81 -7.45
C ASN A 94 14.91 20.69 -8.72
N VAL A 95 15.01 21.68 -9.62
CA VAL A 95 14.31 21.64 -10.92
C VAL A 95 14.77 20.44 -11.75
N GLU A 96 16.08 20.17 -11.82
CA GLU A 96 16.63 19.02 -12.53
C GLU A 96 16.14 17.68 -11.94
N LYS A 97 16.14 17.55 -10.60
CA LYS A 97 15.60 16.36 -9.92
C LYS A 97 14.13 16.14 -10.23
N GLU A 98 13.32 17.21 -10.21
CA GLU A 98 11.90 17.12 -10.55
C GLU A 98 11.66 16.76 -12.02
N GLN A 99 12.49 17.27 -12.94
CA GLN A 99 12.42 16.87 -14.34
C GLN A 99 12.75 15.40 -14.54
N ILE A 100 13.79 14.89 -13.87
CA ILE A 100 14.17 13.47 -13.93
C ILE A 100 13.05 12.60 -13.34
N ARG A 101 12.50 12.96 -12.18
CA ARG A 101 11.36 12.27 -11.56
C ARG A 101 10.16 12.22 -12.50
N ARG A 102 9.84 13.34 -13.15
CA ARG A 102 8.74 13.43 -14.10
C ARG A 102 8.96 12.52 -15.30
N LYS A 103 10.16 12.53 -15.90
CA LYS A 103 10.51 11.65 -17.02
C LYS A 103 10.39 10.19 -16.63
N ASN A 104 11.01 9.77 -15.53
CA ASN A 104 10.94 8.38 -15.04
C ASN A 104 9.49 7.93 -14.78
N ARG A 105 8.64 8.83 -14.27
CA ARG A 105 7.21 8.55 -14.09
C ARG A 105 6.50 8.34 -15.42
N LEU A 106 6.75 9.19 -16.41
CA LEU A 106 6.16 9.07 -17.74
C LEU A 106 6.62 7.78 -18.43
N ASP A 107 7.91 7.47 -18.40
CA ASP A 107 8.45 6.24 -19.00
C ASP A 107 7.84 4.98 -18.35
N ARG A 108 7.58 5.01 -17.05
CA ARG A 108 6.90 3.91 -16.34
C ARG A 108 5.44 3.78 -16.80
N ILE A 109 4.73 4.90 -16.95
CA ILE A 109 3.35 4.88 -17.44
C ILE A 109 3.32 4.34 -18.86
N GLU A 110 4.24 4.75 -19.73
CA GLU A 110 4.33 4.28 -21.11
C GLU A 110 4.58 2.77 -21.20
N ARG A 111 5.53 2.23 -20.42
CA ARG A 111 5.77 0.78 -20.35
C ARG A 111 4.53 0.02 -19.87
N ASN A 112 3.87 0.52 -18.82
CA ASN A 112 2.65 -0.10 -18.31
C ASN A 112 1.50 -0.04 -19.32
N TRP A 113 1.41 1.06 -20.07
CA TRP A 113 0.39 1.26 -21.10
C TRP A 113 0.55 0.27 -22.25
N GLN A 114 1.79 0.01 -22.67
CA GLN A 114 2.07 -0.98 -23.72
C GLN A 114 1.61 -2.39 -23.33
N THR A 115 1.75 -2.78 -22.06
CA THR A 115 1.34 -4.10 -21.55
C THR A 115 -0.11 -4.14 -21.03
N HIS A 116 -0.82 -3.01 -21.07
CA HIS A 116 -2.11 -2.87 -20.38
C HIS A 116 -3.19 -3.78 -20.97
N ASP A 117 -3.30 -3.83 -22.30
CA ASP A 117 -4.38 -4.55 -22.98
C ASP A 117 -4.25 -6.07 -22.82
N GLU A 118 -3.01 -6.58 -22.82
CA GLU A 118 -2.71 -7.99 -22.54
C GLU A 118 -3.10 -8.35 -21.10
N GLN A 119 -2.71 -7.52 -20.13
CA GLN A 119 -3.05 -7.73 -18.71
C GLN A 119 -4.57 -7.68 -18.48
N LEU A 120 -5.27 -6.81 -19.18
CA LEU A 120 -6.72 -6.69 -19.11
C LEU A 120 -7.40 -7.95 -19.67
N ALA A 121 -6.92 -8.47 -20.80
CA ALA A 121 -7.42 -9.71 -21.38
C ALA A 121 -7.20 -10.91 -20.45
N GLU A 122 -6.00 -11.04 -19.86
CA GLU A 122 -5.71 -12.07 -18.86
C GLU A 122 -6.63 -11.98 -17.63
N PHE A 123 -6.90 -10.76 -17.15
CA PHE A 123 -7.79 -10.55 -16.02
C PHE A 123 -9.22 -11.02 -16.32
N HIS A 124 -9.76 -10.66 -17.48
CA HIS A 124 -11.08 -11.11 -17.91
C HIS A 124 -11.15 -12.63 -18.08
N GLN A 125 -10.12 -13.24 -18.67
CA GLN A 125 -10.06 -14.70 -18.80
C GLN A 125 -10.04 -15.40 -17.44
N ARG A 126 -9.26 -14.89 -16.47
CA ARG A 126 -9.23 -15.42 -15.10
C ARG A 126 -10.58 -15.25 -14.40
N ALA A 127 -11.26 -14.12 -14.61
CA ALA A 127 -12.59 -13.89 -14.04
C ALA A 127 -13.61 -14.92 -14.58
N ILE A 128 -13.66 -15.11 -15.90
CA ILE A 128 -14.55 -16.09 -16.55
C ILE A 128 -14.22 -17.51 -16.08
N GLN A 129 -12.94 -17.90 -16.04
CA GLN A 129 -12.55 -19.23 -15.56
C GLN A 129 -12.99 -19.43 -14.09
N SER A 130 -12.84 -18.40 -13.25
CA SER A 130 -13.27 -18.49 -11.85
C SER A 130 -14.79 -18.61 -11.69
N GLU A 131 -15.58 -18.05 -12.60
CA GLU A 131 -17.03 -18.20 -12.64
C GLU A 131 -17.40 -19.62 -13.08
N ILE A 132 -16.79 -20.13 -14.14
CA ILE A 132 -16.99 -21.52 -14.61
C ILE A 132 -16.61 -22.54 -13.53
N ASP A 133 -15.48 -22.33 -12.84
CA ASP A 133 -15.02 -23.22 -11.78
C ASP A 133 -16.02 -23.23 -10.61
N LYS A 134 -16.55 -22.07 -10.22
CA LYS A 134 -17.61 -21.96 -9.20
C LYS A 134 -18.89 -22.66 -9.62
N GLU A 135 -19.40 -22.36 -10.82
CA GLU A 135 -20.60 -23.01 -11.37
C GLU A 135 -20.45 -24.53 -11.45
N SER A 136 -19.27 -25.03 -11.88
CA SER A 136 -19.00 -26.46 -11.93
C SER A 136 -18.99 -27.10 -10.54
N SER A 137 -18.42 -26.41 -9.55
CA SER A 137 -18.39 -26.89 -8.16
C SER A 137 -19.78 -26.89 -7.52
N GLU A 138 -20.61 -25.89 -7.82
CA GLU A 138 -22.01 -25.81 -7.37
C GLU A 138 -22.84 -26.93 -7.99
N GLN A 139 -22.71 -27.16 -9.31
CA GLN A 139 -23.39 -28.27 -9.99
C GLN A 139 -22.95 -29.64 -9.46
N GLU A 140 -21.67 -29.83 -9.16
CA GLU A 140 -21.20 -31.08 -8.54
C GLU A 140 -21.76 -31.29 -7.13
N LEU A 141 -21.86 -30.23 -6.34
CA LEU A 141 -22.46 -30.27 -5.01
C LEU A 141 -23.96 -30.58 -5.09
N GLU A 142 -24.69 -29.92 -5.99
CA GLU A 142 -26.11 -30.18 -6.23
C GLU A 142 -26.37 -31.63 -6.64
N ARG A 143 -25.59 -32.17 -7.59
CA ARG A 143 -25.69 -33.59 -7.99
C ARG A 143 -25.48 -34.52 -6.79
N LYS A 144 -24.46 -34.26 -5.95
CA LYS A 144 -24.21 -35.08 -4.75
C LYS A 144 -25.35 -34.97 -3.74
N VAL A 145 -25.94 -33.79 -3.55
CA VAL A 145 -27.08 -33.56 -2.65
C VAL A 145 -28.34 -34.27 -3.14
N GLU A 146 -28.64 -34.18 -4.44
CA GLU A 146 -29.78 -34.89 -5.05
C GLU A 146 -29.64 -36.41 -4.90
N GLU A 147 -28.45 -36.95 -5.12
CA GLU A 147 -28.16 -38.36 -4.94
C GLU A 147 -28.40 -38.84 -3.50
N VAL A 148 -27.95 -38.06 -2.52
CA VAL A 148 -28.17 -38.34 -1.09
C VAL A 148 -29.66 -38.26 -0.76
N LYS A 149 -30.34 -37.24 -1.27
CA LYS A 149 -31.79 -37.06 -1.10
C LYS A 149 -32.58 -38.23 -1.69
N ASN A 150 -32.19 -38.72 -2.86
CA ASN A 150 -32.84 -39.89 -3.49
C ASN A 150 -32.64 -41.18 -2.67
N PHE A 151 -31.50 -41.32 -1.98
CA PHE A 151 -31.22 -42.48 -1.15
C PHE A 151 -31.95 -42.44 0.21
N PHE A 152 -31.97 -41.28 0.88
CA PHE A 152 -32.59 -41.16 2.21
C PHE A 152 -34.06 -40.74 2.18
N GLY A 153 -34.54 -40.15 1.09
CA GLY A 153 -35.92 -39.68 0.93
C GLY A 153 -36.21 -38.30 1.55
N TYR A 154 -35.22 -37.65 2.15
CA TYR A 154 -35.33 -36.32 2.74
C TYR A 154 -34.04 -35.51 2.55
N TRP A 155 -34.10 -34.22 2.81
CA TRP A 155 -32.97 -33.30 2.63
C TRP A 155 -31.94 -33.44 3.76
N VAL A 156 -30.66 -33.56 3.40
CA VAL A 156 -29.53 -33.76 4.33
C VAL A 156 -28.44 -32.74 3.97
N ASP A 157 -27.88 -32.09 4.99
CA ASP A 157 -26.83 -31.09 4.81
C ASP A 157 -25.51 -31.71 4.29
N PRO A 158 -24.76 -31.02 3.42
CA PRO A 158 -23.45 -31.48 2.95
C PRO A 158 -22.39 -31.63 4.07
N ASN A 159 -22.57 -30.90 5.18
CA ASN A 159 -21.65 -30.90 6.31
C ASN A 159 -21.96 -32.02 7.33
N ASP A 160 -23.04 -32.78 7.15
CA ASP A 160 -23.41 -33.88 8.04
C ASP A 160 -22.47 -35.10 7.83
N PRO A 161 -21.91 -35.72 8.88
CA PRO A 161 -21.11 -36.94 8.76
C PRO A 161 -21.79 -38.08 7.98
N ARG A 162 -23.13 -38.13 7.97
CA ARG A 162 -23.91 -39.10 7.20
C ARG A 162 -23.69 -38.97 5.69
N PHE A 163 -23.47 -37.76 5.19
CA PHE A 163 -23.20 -37.48 3.78
C PHE A 163 -21.89 -38.15 3.34
N ALA A 164 -20.85 -38.05 4.16
CA ALA A 164 -19.54 -38.65 3.89
C ALA A 164 -19.58 -40.18 3.86
N VAL A 165 -20.32 -40.81 4.78
CA VAL A 165 -20.48 -42.27 4.83
C VAL A 165 -21.17 -42.80 3.56
N MET A 166 -22.18 -42.09 3.05
CA MET A 166 -22.89 -42.47 1.83
C MET A 166 -21.97 -42.41 0.60
N LEU A 167 -21.22 -41.30 0.43
CA LEU A 167 -20.26 -41.18 -0.68
C LEU A 167 -19.23 -42.31 -0.67
N GLN A 168 -18.69 -42.65 0.51
CA GLN A 168 -17.74 -43.75 0.64
C GLN A 168 -18.33 -45.10 0.20
N HIS A 169 -19.58 -45.38 0.56
CA HIS A 169 -20.26 -46.60 0.14
C HIS A 169 -20.46 -46.64 -1.39
N LYS A 170 -20.82 -45.52 -2.02
CA LYS A 170 -20.95 -45.42 -3.48
C LYS A 170 -19.62 -45.58 -4.22
N GLU A 171 -18.55 -44.95 -3.72
CA GLU A 171 -17.24 -45.14 -4.32
C GLU A 171 -16.78 -46.60 -4.25
N GLN A 172 -17.06 -47.28 -3.14
CA GLN A 172 -16.76 -48.69 -2.99
C GLN A 172 -17.58 -49.56 -3.95
N SER A 173 -18.88 -49.30 -4.09
CA SER A 173 -19.73 -50.04 -5.05
C SER A 173 -19.29 -49.81 -6.49
N ALA A 174 -19.03 -48.56 -6.89
CA ALA A 174 -18.54 -48.22 -8.23
C ALA A 174 -17.17 -48.86 -8.52
N LYS A 175 -16.24 -48.87 -7.54
CA LYS A 175 -14.93 -49.55 -7.67
C LYS A 175 -15.10 -51.07 -7.84
N LEU A 176 -16.05 -51.69 -7.14
CA LEU A 176 -16.35 -53.12 -7.28
C LEU A 176 -17.00 -53.42 -8.63
N GLU A 177 -17.95 -52.61 -9.08
CA GLU A 177 -18.62 -52.73 -10.37
C GLU A 177 -17.64 -52.55 -11.54
N ALA A 178 -16.75 -51.55 -11.47
CA ALA A 178 -15.70 -51.33 -12.47
C ALA A 178 -14.73 -52.52 -12.54
N LYS A 179 -14.33 -53.09 -11.39
CA LYS A 179 -13.52 -54.32 -11.35
C LYS A 179 -14.27 -55.50 -11.96
N MET A 180 -15.57 -55.62 -11.74
CA MET A 180 -16.39 -56.69 -12.31
C MET A 180 -16.62 -56.49 -13.82
N ALA A 181 -16.82 -55.27 -14.30
CA ALA A 181 -16.93 -54.92 -15.71
C ALA A 181 -15.60 -55.15 -16.46
N SER A 182 -14.47 -54.77 -15.85
CA SER A 182 -13.12 -55.10 -16.34
C SER A 182 -12.90 -56.62 -16.47
N LYS A 183 -13.36 -57.41 -15.50
CA LYS A 183 -13.29 -58.88 -15.57
C LYS A 183 -14.20 -59.45 -16.66
N LYS A 184 -15.41 -58.91 -16.83
CA LYS A 184 -16.37 -59.34 -17.86
C LYS A 184 -15.89 -59.02 -19.27
N THR A 185 -15.34 -57.83 -19.50
CA THR A 185 -14.76 -57.44 -20.80
C THR A 185 -13.55 -58.29 -21.17
N LYS A 186 -12.66 -58.58 -20.21
CA LYS A 186 -11.54 -59.53 -20.39
C LYS A 186 -12.02 -60.95 -20.72
N LYS A 187 -13.03 -61.46 -20.01
CA LYS A 187 -13.63 -62.78 -20.31
C LYS A 187 -14.30 -62.81 -21.68
N TYR A 188 -15.06 -61.78 -22.04
CA TYR A 188 -15.75 -61.68 -23.33
C TYR A 188 -14.77 -61.52 -24.51
N GLY A 189 -13.65 -60.79 -24.31
CA GLY A 189 -12.55 -60.72 -25.27
C GLY A 189 -11.87 -62.07 -25.50
N GLN A 190 -11.63 -62.86 -24.45
CA GLN A 190 -11.10 -64.22 -24.58
C GLN A 190 -12.09 -65.14 -25.31
N VAL A 191 -13.36 -65.17 -24.92
CA VAL A 191 -14.38 -66.02 -25.56
C VAL A 191 -14.54 -65.71 -27.06
N LYS A 192 -14.46 -64.43 -27.47
CA LYS A 192 -14.48 -64.03 -28.89
C LYS A 192 -13.29 -64.56 -29.68
N THR A 193 -12.09 -64.58 -29.08
CA THR A 193 -10.92 -65.18 -29.74
C THR A 193 -11.07 -66.70 -29.90
N VAL A 194 -11.62 -67.39 -28.88
CA VAL A 194 -11.83 -68.85 -28.96
C VAL A 194 -12.96 -69.21 -29.94
N SER A 195 -14.05 -68.43 -30.01
CA SER A 195 -15.15 -68.69 -30.96
C SER A 195 -14.73 -68.53 -32.41
N ASN A 196 -13.89 -67.52 -32.71
CA ASN A 196 -13.35 -67.30 -34.05
C ASN A 196 -12.35 -68.40 -34.47
N LEU A 197 -11.67 -69.04 -33.52
CA LEU A 197 -10.84 -70.22 -33.77
C LEU A 197 -11.68 -71.48 -34.07
N THR A 198 -12.84 -71.65 -33.45
CA THR A 198 -13.73 -72.81 -33.66
C THR A 198 -14.60 -72.75 -34.92
N SER A 199 -14.95 -71.55 -35.42
CA SER A 199 -15.73 -71.40 -36.66
C SER A 199 -14.92 -71.72 -37.93
N ASN A 200 -13.58 -71.71 -37.84
CA ASN A 200 -12.71 -72.02 -38.98
C ASN A 200 -12.43 -73.53 -39.14
N THR A 201 -12.88 -74.38 -38.20
CA THR A 201 -12.62 -75.84 -38.22
C THR A 201 -13.81 -76.70 -38.68
N THR A 202 -15.00 -76.13 -38.90
CA THR A 202 -16.21 -76.87 -39.32
C THR A 202 -16.55 -76.76 -40.81
N THR A 203 -15.80 -75.97 -41.58
CA THR A 203 -15.94 -75.85 -43.05
C THR A 203 -14.92 -76.69 -43.84
N ASP A 204 -14.42 -77.79 -43.27
CA ASP A 204 -13.42 -78.66 -43.94
C ASP A 204 -13.85 -80.14 -44.09
N LYS A 205 -15.16 -80.45 -44.02
CA LYS A 205 -15.69 -81.79 -44.32
C LYS A 205 -16.80 -81.86 -45.39
N THR A 206 -17.16 -80.75 -46.04
CA THR A 206 -18.16 -80.73 -47.13
C THR A 206 -17.63 -80.22 -48.48
N LYS A 207 -16.31 -80.02 -48.63
CA LYS A 207 -15.70 -79.52 -49.87
C LYS A 207 -14.62 -80.45 -50.47
N THR A 208 -14.83 -81.77 -50.43
CA THR A 208 -14.06 -82.74 -51.26
C THR A 208 -14.95 -83.49 -52.26
N LYS A 209 -16.09 -82.91 -52.66
CA LYS A 209 -16.94 -83.44 -53.76
C LYS A 209 -17.37 -82.42 -54.81
N LYS A 210 -16.83 -81.18 -54.81
CA LYS A 210 -17.28 -80.13 -55.76
C LYS A 210 -16.18 -79.33 -56.46
N SER A 211 -14.96 -79.86 -56.57
CA SER A 211 -13.85 -79.26 -57.33
C SER A 211 -13.36 -80.08 -58.54
N ALA A 212 -14.05 -81.16 -58.92
CA ALA A 212 -13.75 -81.91 -60.15
C ALA A 212 -14.50 -81.44 -61.41
N ALA A 213 -15.25 -80.33 -61.35
CA ALA A 213 -16.10 -79.88 -62.47
C ALA A 213 -16.09 -78.35 -62.66
N LYS A 214 -14.93 -77.75 -62.96
CA LYS A 214 -14.84 -76.47 -63.71
C LYS A 214 -13.39 -76.19 -64.15
N LEU A 215 -12.89 -76.97 -65.11
CA LEU A 215 -11.64 -76.71 -65.84
C LEU A 215 -11.90 -77.01 -67.33
N SER A 216 -12.84 -76.28 -67.93
CA SER A 216 -13.03 -76.20 -69.39
C SER A 216 -14.09 -75.14 -69.71
N SER A 217 -13.67 -73.90 -69.96
CA SER A 217 -14.33 -72.91 -70.85
C SER A 217 -13.99 -71.48 -70.40
N ALA A 218 -12.78 -71.04 -70.73
CA ALA A 218 -12.46 -69.63 -70.86
C ALA A 218 -11.30 -69.50 -71.85
N ALA A 219 -11.54 -69.98 -73.06
CA ALA A 219 -10.81 -69.63 -74.25
C ALA A 219 -11.89 -69.23 -75.27
N ASN A 220 -11.69 -68.06 -75.88
CA ASN A 220 -12.45 -67.41 -76.95
C ASN A 220 -13.31 -66.20 -76.53
N GLU A 221 -12.87 -65.08 -77.12
CA GLU A 221 -13.52 -63.79 -77.36
C GLU A 221 -13.64 -62.79 -76.20
#